data_AF-A0A953HCK8-F1
#
_entry.id   AF-A0A953HCK8-F1
#
_cell.length_a   1.000
_cell.length_b   1.000
_cell.length_c   1.000
_cell.angle_alpha   90.00
_cell.angle_beta   90.00
_cell.angle_gamma   90.00
#
_symmetry.space_group_name_H-M   'P 1'
#
loop_
_entity.id
_entity.type
_entity.pdbx_description
1 polymer ?
#
loop_
_entity_poly.entity_id
_entity_poly.type
_entity_poly.pdbx_seq_one_letter_code
_entity_poly.pdbx_strand_id
1 'polypeptide(L)'
;MSTEKPPVVHNEIITSDNIQGFLETENGLLYRFERKGNSQQAAKENDLALLHVQFYMGDSLIFDTKKINGNQPVPEHIKAPVHRGDVKEGIMMMKPGDVAIFKTTLEEFAAQNKNPIPPYVKNGKYATWKIEMTDIKNQGRNKG
;
A
#
# COMPACT_ATOMS: atom_id res chain seq x y z
N MET A 1 1.31 35.85 -11.38
CA MET A 1 2.46 35.56 -10.50
C MET A 1 1.92 34.67 -9.39
N SER A 2 2.03 33.35 -9.55
CA SER A 2 1.56 32.39 -8.55
C SER A 2 2.59 32.27 -7.44
N THR A 3 2.18 32.56 -6.22
CA THR A 3 2.94 32.27 -5.01
C THR A 3 2.69 30.81 -4.63
N GLU A 4 3.59 29.90 -4.98
CA GLU A 4 3.62 28.57 -4.34
C GLU A 4 4.09 28.74 -2.89
N LYS A 5 3.27 28.28 -1.96
CA LYS A 5 3.60 28.16 -0.55
C LYS A 5 4.61 26.99 -0.41
N PRO A 6 5.75 27.16 0.28
CA PRO A 6 6.70 26.07 0.47
C PRO A 6 6.07 24.92 1.25
N PRO A 7 6.49 23.66 1.02
CA PRO A 7 5.99 22.51 1.76
C PRO A 7 6.34 22.66 3.24
N VAL A 8 5.33 22.53 4.09
CA VAL A 8 5.48 22.61 5.55
C VAL A 8 6.12 21.31 6.03
N VAL A 9 7.36 21.37 6.49
CA VAL A 9 8.04 20.26 7.15
C VAL A 9 7.68 20.30 8.63
N HIS A 10 6.74 19.45 9.05
CA HIS A 10 6.48 19.24 10.46
C HIS A 10 7.49 18.23 11.03
N ASN A 11 8.53 18.74 11.67
CA ASN A 11 9.38 17.94 12.55
C ASN A 11 8.60 17.64 13.84
N GLU A 12 8.00 16.46 13.92
CA GLU A 12 7.40 15.97 15.17
C GLU A 12 8.24 14.90 15.85
N ILE A 13 8.14 14.96 17.17
CA ILE A 13 8.88 14.31 18.25
C ILE A 13 8.89 12.78 18.10
N ILE A 14 10.04 12.17 18.43
CA ILE A 14 10.30 10.73 18.45
C ILE A 14 9.27 10.03 19.36
N THR A 15 8.32 9.32 18.75
CA THR A 15 7.65 8.17 19.35
C THR A 15 7.98 6.94 18.50
N SER A 16 8.10 5.78 19.13
CA SER A 16 8.67 4.53 18.59
C SER A 16 7.91 3.88 17.42
N ASP A 17 7.11 4.64 16.68
CA ASP A 17 6.51 4.22 15.42
C ASP A 17 7.33 4.84 14.29
N ASN A 18 8.38 4.15 13.87
CA ASN A 18 9.36 4.68 12.93
C ASN A 18 8.75 4.85 11.52
N ILE A 19 8.05 5.98 11.29
CA ILE A 19 7.59 6.45 9.98
C ILE A 19 8.71 7.17 9.20
N GLN A 20 9.95 7.16 9.70
CA GLN A 20 11.08 7.78 9.03
C GLN A 20 11.28 7.16 7.63
N GLY A 21 11.30 8.02 6.62
CA GLY A 21 11.44 7.63 5.23
C GLY A 21 10.14 7.18 4.55
N PHE A 22 8.99 7.27 5.23
CA PHE A 22 7.70 7.21 4.55
C PHE A 22 7.33 8.58 3.99
N LEU A 23 6.79 8.56 2.78
CA LEU A 23 6.09 9.69 2.18
C LEU A 23 4.59 9.50 2.40
N GLU A 24 3.80 10.56 2.28
CA GLU A 24 2.34 10.51 2.39
C GLU A 24 1.72 10.92 1.06
N THR A 25 0.68 10.20 0.62
CA THR A 25 -0.16 10.65 -0.49
C THR A 25 -1.05 11.81 -0.08
N GLU A 26 -1.64 12.52 -1.03
CA GLU A 26 -2.62 13.58 -0.74
C GLU A 26 -3.81 13.05 0.07
N ASN A 27 -4.15 11.78 -0.13
CA ASN A 27 -5.25 11.11 0.55
C ASN A 27 -4.80 10.32 1.80
N GLY A 28 -3.63 10.63 2.35
CA GLY A 28 -3.20 10.17 3.68
C GLY A 28 -2.61 8.76 3.75
N LEU A 29 -2.32 8.11 2.62
CA LEU A 29 -1.65 6.82 2.61
C LEU A 29 -0.14 7.04 2.80
N LEU A 30 0.43 6.46 3.85
CA LEU A 30 1.87 6.44 4.02
C LEU A 30 2.48 5.36 3.13
N TYR A 31 3.56 5.68 2.42
CA TYR A 31 4.24 4.73 1.54
C TYR A 31 5.76 4.87 1.53
N ARG A 32 6.44 3.76 1.22
CA ARG A 32 7.87 3.72 0.94
C ARG A 32 8.17 2.62 -0.07
N PHE A 33 8.95 2.91 -1.10
CA PHE A 33 9.44 1.89 -2.03
C PHE A 33 10.77 1.32 -1.52
N GLU A 34 10.80 0.01 -1.29
CA GLU A 34 12.01 -0.76 -0.92
C GLU A 34 12.79 -1.17 -2.18
N ARG A 35 12.06 -1.41 -3.28
CA ARG A 35 12.63 -1.72 -4.59
C ARG A 35 11.78 -1.09 -5.68
N LYS A 36 12.43 -0.49 -6.67
CA LYS A 36 11.81 -0.05 -7.91
C LYS A 36 12.10 -1.05 -9.02
N GLY A 37 11.05 -1.49 -9.71
CA GLY A 37 11.13 -2.26 -10.94
C GLY A 37 11.49 -1.37 -12.13
N ASN A 38 11.82 -2.02 -13.25
CA ASN A 38 12.27 -1.35 -14.48
C ASN A 38 11.15 -1.15 -15.51
N SER A 39 9.92 -1.56 -15.19
CA SER A 39 8.78 -1.32 -16.07
C SER A 39 8.54 0.19 -16.21
N GLN A 40 8.10 0.60 -17.39
CA GLN A 40 7.71 1.99 -17.66
C GLN A 40 6.28 2.28 -17.23
N GLN A 41 5.45 1.24 -17.06
CA GLN A 41 4.02 1.38 -16.82
C GLN A 41 3.68 1.02 -15.38
N ALA A 42 3.03 1.96 -14.70
CA ALA A 42 2.38 1.72 -13.43
C ALA A 42 0.99 1.13 -13.64
N ALA A 43 0.49 0.48 -12.60
CA ALA A 43 -0.89 0.03 -12.49
C ALA A 43 -1.89 1.17 -12.63
N LYS A 44 -3.04 0.88 -13.24
CA LYS A 44 -4.17 1.82 -13.30
C LYS A 44 -5.47 1.10 -12.99
N GLU A 45 -6.53 1.89 -12.84
CA GLU A 45 -7.87 1.38 -12.63
C GLU A 45 -8.29 0.39 -13.74
N ASN A 46 -9.01 -0.67 -13.34
CA ASN A 46 -9.47 -1.79 -14.15
C ASN A 46 -8.39 -2.78 -14.61
N ASP A 47 -7.12 -2.57 -14.27
CA ASP A 47 -6.08 -3.58 -14.46
C ASP A 47 -6.25 -4.74 -13.46
N LEU A 48 -5.69 -5.90 -13.82
CA LEU A 48 -5.53 -7.03 -12.91
C LEU A 48 -4.07 -7.13 -12.48
N ALA A 49 -3.78 -6.71 -11.25
CA ALA A 49 -2.43 -6.83 -10.68
C ALA A 49 -2.19 -8.25 -10.16
N LEU A 50 -0.99 -8.77 -10.35
CA LEU A 50 -0.52 -9.99 -9.69
C LEU A 50 0.44 -9.61 -8.56
N LEU A 51 0.07 -9.97 -7.33
CA LEU A 51 0.71 -9.45 -6.13
C LEU A 51 1.17 -10.56 -5.18
N HIS A 52 2.30 -10.34 -4.53
CA HIS A 52 2.58 -10.94 -3.23
C HIS A 52 2.34 -9.91 -2.12
N VAL A 53 1.62 -10.30 -1.08
CA VAL A 53 1.18 -9.40 -0.02
C VAL A 53 1.46 -10.05 1.33
N GLN A 54 2.13 -9.31 2.19
CA GLN A 54 2.08 -9.54 3.63
C GLN A 54 1.30 -8.40 4.27
N PHE A 55 0.29 -8.76 5.06
CA PHE A 55 -0.52 -7.79 5.78
C PHE A 55 -0.33 -7.93 7.28
N TYR A 56 -0.08 -6.80 7.94
CA TYR A 56 0.17 -6.71 9.37
C TYR A 56 -0.81 -5.72 10.00
N MET A 57 -1.24 -6.01 11.23
CA MET A 57 -1.86 -5.03 12.12
C MET A 57 -0.97 -4.89 13.34
N GLY A 58 -0.41 -3.70 13.55
CA GLY A 58 0.72 -3.53 14.48
C GLY A 58 1.86 -4.49 14.11
N ASP A 59 2.35 -5.23 15.10
CA ASP A 59 3.41 -6.24 14.91
C ASP A 59 2.89 -7.63 14.50
N SER A 60 1.57 -7.82 14.46
CA SER A 60 0.96 -9.11 14.15
C SER A 60 0.82 -9.31 12.65
N LEU A 61 1.49 -10.34 12.10
CA LEU A 61 1.25 -10.81 10.74
C LEU A 61 -0.12 -11.47 10.66
N ILE A 62 -1.01 -10.90 9.85
CA ILE A 62 -2.38 -11.40 9.64
C ILE A 62 -2.41 -12.44 8.53
N PHE A 63 -1.79 -12.14 7.39
CA PHE A 63 -1.64 -13.10 6.30
C PHE A 63 -0.40 -12.81 5.44
N ASP A 64 0.08 -13.87 4.78
CA ASP A 64 1.18 -13.83 3.82
C ASP A 64 0.78 -14.68 2.61
N THR A 65 0.56 -14.02 1.46
CA THR A 65 0.08 -14.69 0.26
C THR A 65 1.09 -15.68 -0.31
N LYS A 66 2.40 -15.50 -0.07
CA LYS A 66 3.40 -16.49 -0.49
C LYS A 66 3.22 -17.80 0.29
N LYS A 67 2.87 -17.73 1.57
CA LYS A 67 2.64 -18.93 2.40
C LYS A 67 1.32 -19.62 2.07
N ILE A 68 0.24 -18.86 1.92
CA ILE A 68 -1.10 -19.45 1.71
C ILE A 68 -1.38 -19.86 0.26
N ASN A 69 -0.66 -19.30 -0.72
CA ASN A 69 -0.89 -19.53 -2.14
C ASN A 69 0.27 -20.28 -2.82
N GLY A 70 1.05 -21.06 -2.07
CA GLY A 70 2.13 -21.88 -2.65
C GLY A 70 3.17 -21.07 -3.42
N ASN A 71 3.52 -19.89 -2.92
CA ASN A 71 4.40 -18.91 -3.56
C ASN A 71 3.92 -18.39 -4.93
N GLN A 72 2.64 -18.59 -5.27
CA GLN A 72 2.03 -17.97 -6.46
C GLN A 72 1.45 -16.59 -6.11
N PRO A 73 1.56 -15.59 -7.00
CA PRO A 73 0.95 -14.28 -6.78
C PRO A 73 -0.57 -14.39 -6.80
N VAL A 74 -1.24 -13.56 -6.00
CA VAL A 74 -2.70 -13.47 -5.98
C VAL A 74 -3.17 -12.39 -6.95
N PRO A 75 -4.26 -12.62 -7.69
CA PRO A 75 -4.86 -11.61 -8.56
C PRO A 75 -5.65 -10.59 -7.74
N GLU A 76 -5.43 -9.31 -8.03
CA GLU A 76 -6.17 -8.20 -7.43
C GLU A 76 -6.70 -7.27 -8.53
N HIS A 77 -8.02 -7.11 -8.60
CA HIS A 77 -8.65 -6.13 -9.49
C HIS A 77 -8.45 -4.73 -8.94
N ILE A 78 -7.80 -3.87 -9.71
CA ILE A 78 -7.54 -2.49 -9.29
C ILE A 78 -8.81 -1.68 -9.51
N LYS A 79 -9.32 -1.12 -8.41
CA LYS A 79 -10.46 -0.21 -8.39
C LYS A 79 -9.98 1.17 -7.94
N ALA A 80 -10.72 2.21 -8.27
CA ALA A 80 -10.47 3.54 -7.73
C ALA A 80 -10.43 3.52 -6.19
N PRO A 81 -9.51 4.25 -5.55
CA PRO A 81 -9.50 4.39 -4.10
C PRO A 81 -10.76 5.13 -3.64
N VAL A 82 -11.39 4.66 -2.56
CA VAL A 82 -12.71 5.17 -2.13
C VAL A 82 -12.71 5.84 -0.76
N HIS A 83 -11.59 5.79 -0.03
CA HIS A 83 -11.47 6.36 1.30
C HIS A 83 -10.05 6.86 1.59
N ARG A 84 -9.88 7.64 2.67
CA ARG A 84 -8.57 8.09 3.16
C ARG A 84 -7.68 6.89 3.50
N GLY A 85 -6.41 6.95 3.11
CA GLY A 85 -5.43 5.90 3.37
C GLY A 85 -5.73 4.57 2.68
N ASP A 86 -6.47 4.57 1.56
CA ASP A 86 -6.77 3.37 0.79
C ASP A 86 -5.52 2.82 0.10
N VAL A 87 -5.14 1.59 0.41
CA VAL A 87 -3.99 0.91 -0.18
C VAL A 87 -4.07 0.78 -1.71
N LYS A 88 -5.27 0.87 -2.30
CA LYS A 88 -5.45 0.89 -3.76
C LYS A 88 -4.74 2.06 -4.42
N GLU A 89 -4.68 3.21 -3.76
CA GLU A 89 -3.91 4.36 -4.23
C GLU A 89 -2.43 4.00 -4.38
N GLY A 90 -1.86 3.35 -3.36
CA GLY A 90 -0.48 2.86 -3.37
C GLY A 90 -0.22 1.82 -4.45
N ILE A 91 -1.15 0.87 -4.65
CA ILE A 91 -1.03 -0.15 -5.71
C ILE A 91 -1.01 0.50 -7.09
N MET A 92 -1.80 1.55 -7.33
CA MET A 92 -1.77 2.31 -8.60
C MET A 92 -0.45 3.08 -8.82
N MET A 93 0.35 3.31 -7.78
CA MET A 93 1.70 3.89 -7.92
C MET A 93 2.76 2.85 -8.27
N MET A 94 2.45 1.56 -8.17
CA MET A 94 3.41 0.47 -8.37
C MET A 94 3.51 0.05 -9.83
N LYS A 95 4.68 -0.48 -10.17
CA LYS A 95 4.99 -1.13 -11.45
C LYS A 95 5.43 -2.58 -11.23
N PRO A 96 5.38 -3.45 -12.25
CA PRO A 96 5.98 -4.78 -12.17
C PRO A 96 7.45 -4.72 -11.72
N GLY A 97 7.77 -5.50 -10.69
CA GLY A 97 9.06 -5.55 -10.01
C GLY A 97 9.18 -4.69 -8.75
N ASP A 98 8.26 -3.75 -8.54
CA ASP A 98 8.25 -2.90 -7.34
C ASP A 98 8.01 -3.73 -6.07
N VAL A 99 8.70 -3.33 -5.00
CA VAL A 99 8.40 -3.74 -3.63
C VAL A 99 8.17 -2.49 -2.82
N ALA A 100 7.01 -2.38 -2.19
CA ALA A 100 6.63 -1.20 -1.42
C ALA A 100 5.97 -1.58 -0.10
N ILE A 101 6.09 -0.69 0.87
CA ILE A 101 5.39 -0.75 2.15
C ILE A 101 4.37 0.38 2.17
N PHE A 102 3.12 0.05 2.45
CA PHE A 102 2.02 0.99 2.61
C PHE A 102 1.47 0.91 4.04
N LYS A 103 1.07 2.04 4.61
CA LYS A 103 0.52 2.12 5.96
C LYS A 103 -0.68 3.07 6.00
N THR A 104 -1.70 2.65 6.75
CA THR A 104 -2.82 3.50 7.20
C THR A 104 -3.02 3.28 8.68
N THR A 105 -3.64 4.21 9.40
CA THR A 105 -3.87 3.99 10.84
C THR A 105 -4.84 2.82 11.06
N LEU A 106 -4.73 2.12 12.19
CA LEU A 106 -5.69 1.06 12.52
C LEU A 106 -7.11 1.59 12.72
N GLU A 107 -7.26 2.85 13.14
CA GLU A 107 -8.55 3.54 13.25
C GLU A 107 -9.21 3.72 11.88
N GLU A 108 -8.48 4.28 10.91
CA GLU A 108 -8.98 4.43 9.54
C GLU A 108 -9.27 3.06 8.92
N PHE A 109 -8.38 2.09 9.09
CA PHE A 109 -8.61 0.73 8.62
C PHE A 109 -9.91 0.13 9.18
N ALA A 110 -10.14 0.25 10.49
CA ALA A 110 -11.32 -0.28 11.15
C ALA A 110 -12.61 0.42 10.70
N ALA A 111 -12.57 1.76 10.56
CA ALA A 111 -13.70 2.56 10.09
C ALA A 111 -14.19 2.13 8.70
N GLN A 112 -13.25 1.76 7.80
CA GLN A 112 -13.57 1.41 6.42
C GLN A 112 -13.98 -0.05 6.23
N ASN A 113 -13.30 -0.97 6.92
CA ASN A 113 -13.53 -2.40 6.71
C ASN A 113 -14.71 -2.94 7.50
N LYS A 114 -15.29 -2.15 8.42
CA LYS A 114 -16.33 -2.58 9.38
C LYS A 114 -15.95 -3.85 10.17
N ASN A 115 -14.68 -4.22 10.14
CA ASN A 115 -14.12 -5.40 10.77
C ASN A 115 -13.38 -4.94 12.03
N PRO A 116 -13.72 -5.49 13.20
CA PRO A 116 -13.03 -5.14 14.43
C PRO A 116 -11.56 -5.56 14.34
N ILE A 117 -10.68 -4.76 14.92
CA ILE A 117 -9.28 -5.12 15.12
C ILE A 117 -9.24 -6.37 16.02
N PRO A 118 -8.61 -7.48 15.60
CA PRO A 118 -8.58 -8.69 16.42
C PRO A 118 -7.93 -8.46 17.79
N PRO A 119 -8.41 -9.10 18.87
CA PRO A 119 -7.93 -8.84 20.22
C PRO A 119 -6.47 -9.25 20.46
N TYR A 120 -5.91 -10.13 19.61
CA TYR A 120 -4.51 -10.54 19.67
C TYR A 120 -3.56 -9.55 18.97
N VAL A 121 -4.07 -8.51 18.31
CA VAL A 121 -3.25 -7.43 17.78
C VAL A 121 -2.62 -6.69 18.96
N LYS A 122 -1.31 -6.91 19.14
CA LYS A 122 -0.52 -6.22 20.15
C LYS A 122 -0.31 -4.76 19.72
N ASN A 123 0.09 -3.94 20.68
CA ASN A 123 0.46 -2.52 20.51
C ASN A 123 0.95 -2.19 19.09
N GLY A 124 0.32 -1.22 18.45
CA GLY A 124 0.72 -0.74 17.14
C GLY A 124 -0.31 0.22 16.57
N LYS A 125 0.14 1.23 15.82
CA LYS A 125 -0.75 2.29 15.30
C LYS A 125 -1.25 2.04 13.88
N TYR A 126 -0.63 1.11 13.14
CA TYR A 126 -0.83 1.01 11.70
C TYR A 126 -1.28 -0.37 11.23
N ALA A 127 -2.18 -0.38 10.25
CA ALA A 127 -2.31 -1.48 9.30
C ALA A 127 -1.21 -1.31 8.23
N THR A 128 -0.43 -2.35 7.99
CA THR A 128 0.74 -2.29 7.09
C THR A 128 0.64 -3.37 6.01
N TRP A 129 0.75 -2.96 4.74
CA TRP A 129 0.90 -3.87 3.61
C TRP A 129 2.33 -3.81 3.09
N LYS A 130 3.01 -4.96 3.01
CA LYS A 130 4.22 -5.11 2.20
C LYS A 130 3.82 -5.81 0.91
N ILE A 131 3.95 -5.12 -0.21
CA ILE A 131 3.46 -5.57 -1.51
C ILE A 131 4.63 -5.69 -2.48
N GLU A 132 4.72 -6.83 -3.15
CA GLU A 132 5.53 -7.02 -4.35
C GLU A 132 4.58 -7.18 -5.54
N MET A 133 4.72 -6.31 -6.54
CA MET A 133 3.95 -6.42 -7.78
C MET A 133 4.73 -7.25 -8.79
N THR A 134 4.26 -8.46 -9.08
CA THR A 134 4.97 -9.37 -9.98
C THR A 134 4.63 -9.10 -11.44
N ASP A 135 3.38 -8.71 -11.73
CA ASP A 135 2.90 -8.47 -13.10
C ASP A 135 1.62 -7.63 -13.09
N ILE A 136 1.24 -7.09 -14.26
CA ILE A 136 -0.03 -6.43 -14.52
C ILE A 136 -0.63 -7.00 -15.80
N LYS A 137 -1.86 -7.52 -15.71
CA LYS A 137 -2.66 -7.95 -16.85
C LYS A 137 -3.72 -6.92 -17.16
N ASN A 138 -3.63 -6.30 -18.33
CA ASN A 138 -4.63 -5.35 -18.81
C ASN A 138 -5.80 -6.11 -19.46
N GLN A 139 -7.04 -5.77 -19.13
CA GLN A 139 -8.22 -6.34 -19.80
C GLN A 139 -8.46 -5.82 -21.24
N GLY A 140 -7.51 -5.11 -21.86
CA GLY A 140 -7.73 -4.54 -23.20
C GLY A 140 -6.51 -4.02 -23.95
N ARG A 141 -5.30 -4.50 -23.66
CA ARG A 141 -4.11 -4.10 -24.42
C ARG A 141 -3.68 -5.24 -25.34
N ASN A 142 -4.12 -5.18 -26.60
CA ASN A 142 -3.48 -5.98 -27.66
C ASN A 142 -1.99 -5.68 -27.63
N LYS A 143 -1.19 -6.74 -27.66
CA LYS A 143 0.25 -6.67 -27.91
C LYS A 143 0.42 -6.06 -29.31
N GLY A 144 0.73 -4.77 -29.37
CA GLY A 144 1.31 -4.15 -30.56
C GLY A 144 2.78 -4.52 -30.67
#